data_AF-A0A3N5QZI8-F1
#
_entry.id   AF-A0A3N5QZI8-F1
#
_cell.length_a   1.000
_cell.length_b   1.000
_cell.length_c   1.000
_cell.angle_alpha   90.00
_cell.angle_beta   90.00
_cell.angle_gamma   90.00
#
_symmetry.space_group_name_H-M   'P 1'
#
loop_
_entity.id
_entity.type
_entity.pdbx_description
1 polymer ?
#
loop_
_entity_poly.entity_id
_entity_poly.type
_entity_poly.pdbx_seq_one_letter_code
_entity_poly.pdbx_strand_id
1 'polypeptide(L)'
;MSSGTETLASIDQTLQQVRRGMQQVDGEIQTHTQQQVQLRQEQAQQFRELARVQLDQIQQGQVISIFDDAERQVTELLQRRNEKLALLGKHAEQVQARQQDLEAERARQQERIAAASAELDAAEGVVQRELGQQPNYQQQLAQAQKADAIARHAEEKSERVENEHAERGKPYESDRLFLYLWNRRYGTSHYRGFGPFRWLDAWVARLCRYNESRPNYAALQEIPKRLKAHGERARKSADREFAALETLEVAAAEKGGIPPLRKKVEEAQTELDRIDTRIKEQEEQYQSIMNQRSRFAGGEDDDFQKSVEVLVHELQREPIPELLRRAERTPTPADNVMVRRLGDLERSHEQVEQSLARAKQLHERHLDRLQQLEKIRREFKRSRYDDIHSVFPDGAMVGAMLDSFLRGMVSSAEVWNTIQRQHRYRRVNADPTFGSGSIGGPGGGVWSFPFPPMSGGGWSGGFGGGFGGGSGGGFSFPTGGGGGGG
;
A
#
# COMPACT_ATOMS: atom_id res chain seq x y z
N MET A 1 10.26 25.97 -1.26
CA MET A 1 9.56 25.07 -0.32
C MET A 1 8.17 24.85 -0.87
N SER A 2 7.78 23.61 -1.14
CA SER A 2 6.42 23.27 -1.53
C SER A 2 5.67 22.64 -0.35
N SER A 3 4.35 22.78 -0.34
CA SER A 3 3.50 22.04 0.60
C SER A 3 3.32 20.59 0.16
N GLY A 4 2.81 19.76 1.07
CA GLY A 4 2.34 18.41 0.74
C GLY A 4 1.27 18.38 -0.34
N THR A 5 0.34 19.33 -0.30
CA THR A 5 -0.74 19.46 -1.30
C THR A 5 -0.22 19.84 -2.68
N GLU A 6 0.73 20.76 -2.78
CA GLU A 6 1.40 21.13 -4.04
C GLU A 6 2.19 19.95 -4.63
N THR A 7 2.86 19.20 -3.76
CA THR A 7 3.63 18.01 -4.18
C THR A 7 2.70 16.92 -4.69
N LEU A 8 1.57 16.66 -4.03
CA LEU A 8 0.54 15.75 -4.54
C LEU A 8 -0.02 16.23 -5.88
N ALA A 9 -0.28 17.54 -6.05
CA ALA A 9 -0.74 18.10 -7.31
C ALA A 9 0.25 17.86 -8.46
N SER A 10 1.56 17.90 -8.19
CA SER A 10 2.59 17.56 -9.19
C SER A 10 2.55 16.09 -9.61
N ILE A 11 2.29 15.16 -8.67
CA ILE A 11 2.09 13.74 -8.96
C ILE A 11 0.82 13.54 -9.81
N ASP A 12 -0.27 14.21 -9.45
CA ASP A 12 -1.55 14.13 -10.16
C ASP A 12 -1.45 14.72 -11.58
N GLN A 13 -0.71 15.82 -11.77
CA GLN A 13 -0.42 16.38 -13.10
C GLN A 13 0.41 15.40 -13.96
N THR A 14 1.40 14.74 -13.36
CA THR A 14 2.23 13.71 -14.01
C THR A 14 1.37 12.52 -14.44
N LEU A 15 0.45 12.06 -13.59
CA LEU A 15 -0.54 11.02 -13.92
C LEU A 15 -1.43 11.42 -15.09
N GLN A 16 -1.94 12.65 -15.11
CA GLN A 16 -2.74 13.16 -16.22
C GLN A 16 -1.95 13.24 -17.53
N GLN A 17 -0.65 13.54 -17.47
CA GLN A 17 0.21 13.51 -18.65
C GLN A 17 0.37 12.08 -19.21
N VAL A 18 0.59 11.09 -18.35
CA VAL A 18 0.67 9.68 -18.77
C VAL A 18 -0.64 9.22 -19.40
N ARG A 19 -1.79 9.55 -18.78
CA ARG A 19 -3.12 9.19 -19.31
C ARG A 19 -3.39 9.78 -20.69
N ARG A 20 -3.04 11.06 -20.91
CA ARG A 20 -3.15 11.70 -22.22
C ARG A 20 -2.24 11.06 -23.26
N GLY A 21 -1.00 10.75 -22.89
CA GLY A 21 -0.07 10.02 -23.76
C GLY A 21 -0.61 8.65 -24.14
N MET A 22 -1.21 7.93 -23.20
CA MET A 22 -1.81 6.63 -23.44
C MET A 22 -3.02 6.71 -24.39
N GLN A 23 -3.90 7.70 -24.21
CA GLN A 23 -5.02 7.94 -25.14
C GLN A 23 -4.54 8.21 -26.57
N GLN A 24 -3.45 8.96 -26.72
CA GLN A 24 -2.85 9.22 -28.03
C GLN A 24 -2.35 7.91 -28.68
N VAL A 25 -1.58 7.11 -27.92
CA VAL A 25 -1.03 5.84 -28.41
C VAL A 25 -2.15 4.84 -28.74
N ASP A 26 -3.25 4.83 -27.97
CA ASP A 26 -4.42 4.00 -28.29
C ASP A 26 -5.05 4.39 -29.63
N GLY A 27 -5.13 5.69 -29.92
CA GLY A 27 -5.59 6.21 -31.21
C GLY A 27 -4.68 5.80 -32.37
N GLU A 28 -3.37 5.80 -32.15
CA GLU A 28 -2.36 5.32 -33.11
C GLU A 28 -2.51 3.81 -33.36
N ILE A 29 -2.67 3.01 -32.30
CA ILE A 29 -2.92 1.55 -32.41
C ILE A 29 -4.19 1.30 -33.22
N GLN A 30 -5.28 2.01 -32.94
CA GLN A 30 -6.53 1.86 -33.67
C GLN A 30 -6.37 2.20 -35.14
N THR A 31 -5.66 3.29 -35.45
CA THR A 31 -5.40 3.73 -36.82
C THR A 31 -4.57 2.69 -37.59
N HIS A 32 -3.48 2.19 -37.00
CA HIS A 32 -2.66 1.14 -37.61
C HIS A 32 -3.41 -0.17 -37.78
N THR A 33 -4.27 -0.54 -36.82
CA THR A 33 -5.12 -1.74 -36.94
C THR A 33 -6.12 -1.60 -38.09
N GLN A 34 -6.73 -0.43 -38.27
CA GLN A 34 -7.62 -0.15 -39.40
C GLN A 34 -6.86 -0.18 -40.74
N GLN A 35 -5.66 0.40 -40.79
CA GLN A 35 -4.79 0.33 -41.97
C GLN A 35 -4.42 -1.12 -42.32
N GLN A 36 -4.11 -1.95 -41.32
CA GLN A 36 -3.78 -3.36 -41.54
C GLN A 36 -4.95 -4.13 -42.16
N VAL A 37 -6.17 -3.88 -41.69
CA VAL A 37 -7.38 -4.45 -42.31
C VAL A 37 -7.54 -3.96 -43.75
N GLN A 38 -7.44 -2.66 -43.99
CA GLN A 38 -7.60 -2.08 -45.33
C GLN A 38 -6.61 -2.67 -46.31
N LEU A 39 -5.34 -2.78 -45.93
CA LEU A 39 -4.30 -3.42 -46.74
C LEU A 39 -4.62 -4.88 -47.05
N ARG A 40 -5.17 -5.64 -46.08
CA ARG A 40 -5.61 -7.03 -46.32
C ARG A 40 -6.82 -7.11 -47.27
N GLN A 41 -7.76 -6.18 -47.18
CA GLN A 41 -8.89 -6.09 -48.11
C GLN A 41 -8.41 -5.74 -49.53
N GLU A 42 -7.53 -4.76 -49.66
CA GLU A 42 -6.91 -4.41 -50.94
C GLU A 42 -6.12 -5.58 -51.55
N GLN A 43 -5.39 -6.31 -50.71
CA GLN A 43 -4.65 -7.50 -51.12
C GLN A 43 -5.60 -8.60 -51.62
N ALA A 44 -6.70 -8.88 -50.90
CA ALA A 44 -7.74 -9.81 -51.35
C ALA A 44 -8.36 -9.37 -52.69
N GLN A 45 -8.61 -8.07 -52.87
CA GLN A 45 -9.11 -7.54 -54.14
C GLN A 45 -8.10 -7.67 -55.28
N GLN A 46 -6.80 -7.45 -55.05
CA GLN A 46 -5.77 -7.69 -56.08
C GLN A 46 -5.66 -9.17 -56.44
N PHE A 47 -5.79 -10.08 -55.47
CA PHE A 47 -5.85 -11.52 -55.76
C PHE A 47 -7.09 -11.88 -56.60
N ARG A 48 -8.25 -11.27 -56.33
CA ARG A 48 -9.46 -11.43 -57.16
C ARG A 48 -9.23 -10.98 -58.60
N GLU A 49 -8.62 -9.82 -58.82
CA GLU A 49 -8.33 -9.31 -60.17
C GLU A 49 -7.32 -10.20 -60.91
N LEU A 50 -6.29 -10.69 -60.20
CA LEU A 50 -5.35 -11.65 -60.74
C LEU A 50 -6.05 -12.96 -61.13
N ALA A 51 -6.89 -13.50 -60.24
CA ALA A 51 -7.67 -14.69 -60.50
C ALA A 51 -8.60 -14.49 -61.70
N ARG A 52 -9.29 -13.34 -61.81
CA ARG A 52 -10.14 -12.99 -62.97
C ARG A 52 -9.37 -12.96 -64.27
N VAL A 53 -8.22 -12.28 -64.34
CA VAL A 53 -7.41 -12.25 -65.57
C VAL A 53 -6.94 -13.64 -65.98
N GLN A 54 -6.63 -14.51 -65.01
CA GLN A 54 -6.21 -15.88 -65.25
C GLN A 54 -7.39 -16.84 -65.56
N LEU A 55 -8.59 -16.60 -65.03
CA LEU A 55 -9.81 -17.38 -65.25
C LEU A 55 -10.63 -16.92 -66.46
N ASP A 56 -10.56 -15.66 -66.89
CA ASP A 56 -11.10 -15.25 -68.19
C ASP A 56 -10.33 -15.93 -69.34
N GLN A 57 -9.11 -16.40 -69.08
CA GLN A 57 -8.38 -17.32 -69.96
C GLN A 57 -8.83 -18.80 -69.83
N ILE A 58 -9.55 -19.16 -68.77
CA ILE A 58 -10.02 -20.52 -68.44
C ILE A 58 -11.49 -20.45 -67.98
N GLN A 59 -12.43 -20.36 -68.93
CA GLN A 59 -13.88 -20.28 -68.70
C GLN A 59 -14.37 -21.07 -67.46
N GLN A 60 -14.70 -20.37 -66.35
CA GLN A 60 -15.60 -20.84 -65.28
C GLN A 60 -15.96 -19.72 -64.29
N GLY A 61 -17.26 -19.41 -64.16
CA GLY A 61 -17.81 -18.23 -63.46
C GLY A 61 -18.43 -18.46 -62.07
N GLN A 62 -17.92 -19.39 -61.26
CA GLN A 62 -18.51 -19.69 -59.93
C GLN A 62 -17.76 -19.11 -58.71
N VAL A 63 -16.61 -18.45 -58.90
CA VAL A 63 -15.75 -18.02 -57.78
C VAL A 63 -16.20 -16.67 -57.16
N ILE A 64 -16.98 -15.86 -57.87
CA ILE A 64 -17.18 -14.44 -57.51
C ILE A 64 -18.14 -14.21 -56.32
N SER A 65 -19.17 -15.04 -56.08
CA SER A 65 -20.21 -14.71 -55.09
C SER A 65 -19.85 -15.02 -53.64
N ILE A 66 -18.91 -15.94 -53.38
CA ILE A 66 -18.55 -16.38 -52.02
C ILE A 66 -17.69 -15.33 -51.31
N PHE A 67 -16.84 -14.62 -52.06
CA PHE A 67 -15.98 -13.54 -51.54
C PHE A 67 -16.77 -12.31 -51.10
N ASP A 68 -17.83 -11.95 -51.81
CA ASP A 68 -18.65 -10.79 -51.46
C ASP A 68 -19.36 -10.97 -50.11
N ASP A 69 -19.71 -12.22 -49.76
CA ASP A 69 -20.33 -12.56 -48.47
C ASP A 69 -19.29 -12.53 -47.33
N ALA A 70 -18.09 -13.05 -47.55
CA ALA A 70 -17.00 -13.01 -46.57
C ALA A 70 -16.52 -11.58 -46.28
N GLU A 71 -16.39 -10.73 -47.31
CA GLU A 71 -16.01 -9.32 -47.15
C GLU A 71 -17.08 -8.53 -46.38
N ARG A 72 -18.37 -8.77 -46.63
CA ARG A 72 -19.45 -8.20 -45.81
C ARG A 72 -19.34 -8.65 -44.37
N GLN A 73 -19.15 -9.94 -44.13
CA GLN A 73 -19.06 -10.49 -42.77
C GLN A 73 -17.88 -9.89 -42.00
N VAL A 74 -16.70 -9.76 -42.62
CA VAL A 74 -15.53 -9.11 -42.02
C VAL A 74 -15.82 -7.64 -41.71
N THR A 75 -16.45 -6.93 -42.64
CA THR A 75 -16.81 -5.51 -42.46
C THR A 75 -17.77 -5.31 -41.29
N GLU A 76 -18.80 -6.16 -41.17
CA GLU A 76 -19.75 -6.13 -40.06
C GLU A 76 -19.08 -6.42 -38.71
N LEU A 77 -18.19 -7.42 -38.64
CA LEU A 77 -17.45 -7.76 -37.42
C LEU A 77 -16.57 -6.59 -36.96
N LEU A 78 -15.85 -5.95 -37.89
CA LEU A 78 -15.00 -4.81 -37.59
C LEU A 78 -15.80 -3.56 -37.21
N GLN A 79 -16.98 -3.36 -37.80
CA GLN A 79 -17.88 -2.29 -37.39
C GLN A 79 -18.34 -2.49 -35.93
N ARG A 80 -18.77 -3.71 -35.56
CA ARG A 80 -19.14 -4.04 -34.18
C ARG A 80 -17.97 -3.84 -33.21
N ARG A 81 -16.75 -4.22 -33.61
CA ARG A 81 -15.53 -3.98 -32.84
C ARG A 81 -15.29 -2.48 -32.60
N ASN A 82 -15.42 -1.66 -33.65
CA ASN A 82 -15.27 -0.20 -33.54
C ASN A 82 -16.32 0.43 -32.62
N GLU A 83 -17.57 -0.05 -32.68
CA GLU A 83 -18.65 0.40 -31.78
C GLU A 83 -18.35 0.07 -30.32
N LYS A 84 -17.88 -1.16 -30.03
CA LYS A 84 -17.44 -1.56 -28.68
C LYS A 84 -16.27 -0.70 -28.18
N LEU A 85 -15.27 -0.46 -29.02
CA LEU A 85 -14.14 0.42 -28.68
C LEU A 85 -14.59 1.86 -28.41
N ALA A 86 -15.51 2.40 -29.20
CA ALA A 86 -16.07 3.72 -28.99
C ALA A 86 -16.85 3.83 -27.67
N LEU A 87 -17.61 2.79 -27.30
CA LEU A 87 -18.29 2.71 -26.00
C LEU A 87 -17.29 2.67 -24.84
N LEU A 88 -16.22 1.87 -24.94
CA LEU A 88 -15.15 1.83 -23.95
C LEU A 88 -14.44 3.17 -23.81
N GLY A 89 -14.17 3.86 -24.93
CA GLY A 89 -13.61 5.21 -24.94
C GLY A 89 -14.48 6.22 -24.19
N LYS A 90 -15.78 6.25 -24.49
CA LYS A 90 -16.74 7.12 -23.79
C LYS A 90 -16.82 6.82 -22.29
N HIS A 91 -16.83 5.54 -21.90
CA HIS A 91 -16.81 5.18 -20.47
C HIS A 91 -15.50 5.60 -19.80
N ALA A 92 -14.35 5.45 -20.46
CA ALA A 92 -13.07 5.90 -19.93
C ALA A 92 -13.06 7.41 -19.69
N GLU A 93 -13.55 8.21 -20.64
CA GLU A 93 -13.68 9.66 -20.51
C GLU A 93 -14.60 10.05 -19.34
N GLN A 94 -15.74 9.37 -19.18
CA GLN A 94 -16.67 9.61 -18.07
C GLN A 94 -16.06 9.29 -16.70
N VAL A 95 -15.37 8.16 -16.57
CA VAL A 95 -14.69 7.77 -15.32
C VAL A 95 -13.56 8.76 -15.00
N GLN A 96 -12.79 9.18 -16.01
CA GLN A 96 -11.73 10.16 -15.83
C GLN A 96 -12.27 11.53 -15.40
N ALA A 97 -13.36 12.01 -16.00
CA ALA A 97 -13.99 13.27 -15.61
C ALA A 97 -14.50 13.21 -14.15
N ARG A 98 -15.18 12.11 -13.77
CA ARG A 98 -15.61 11.89 -12.39
C ARG A 98 -14.43 11.83 -11.40
N GLN A 99 -13.33 11.21 -11.81
CA GLN A 99 -12.12 11.18 -10.98
C GLN A 99 -11.55 12.59 -10.76
N GLN A 100 -11.52 13.44 -11.80
CA GLN A 100 -11.08 14.83 -11.66
C GLN A 100 -11.99 15.64 -10.72
N ASP A 101 -13.31 15.46 -10.82
CA ASP A 101 -14.27 16.10 -9.93
C ASP A 101 -14.07 15.67 -8.46
N LEU A 102 -13.87 14.37 -8.23
CA LEU A 102 -13.56 13.81 -6.92
C LEU A 102 -12.23 14.31 -6.36
N GLU A 103 -11.21 14.48 -7.20
CA GLU A 103 -9.92 15.04 -6.80
C GLU A 103 -10.04 16.51 -6.39
N ALA A 104 -10.86 17.29 -7.10
CA ALA A 104 -11.19 18.66 -6.70
C ALA A 104 -12.05 18.73 -5.43
N GLU A 105 -12.96 17.77 -5.23
CA GLU A 105 -13.71 17.59 -3.98
C GLU A 105 -12.75 17.27 -2.81
N ARG A 106 -11.82 16.35 -3.03
CA ARG A 106 -10.78 15.96 -2.07
C ARG A 106 -9.88 17.14 -1.69
N ALA A 107 -9.42 17.92 -2.65
CA ALA A 107 -8.57 19.09 -2.40
C ALA A 107 -9.29 20.13 -1.50
N ARG A 108 -10.56 20.43 -1.80
CA ARG A 108 -11.39 21.30 -0.96
C ARG A 108 -11.61 20.72 0.44
N GLN A 109 -11.78 19.40 0.55
CA GLN A 109 -11.92 18.75 1.86
C GLN A 109 -10.60 18.80 2.66
N GLN A 110 -9.45 18.67 2.00
CA GLN A 110 -8.14 18.82 2.62
C GLN A 110 -7.93 20.24 3.17
N GLU A 111 -8.37 21.27 2.44
CA GLU A 111 -8.36 22.66 2.94
C GLU A 111 -9.25 22.83 4.19
N ARG A 112 -10.39 22.16 4.25
CA ARG A 112 -11.28 22.18 5.43
C ARG A 112 -10.63 21.50 6.64
N ILE A 113 -9.97 20.35 6.44
CA ILE A 113 -9.21 19.66 7.48
C ILE A 113 -8.08 20.56 7.98
N ALA A 114 -7.35 21.19 7.06
CA ALA A 114 -6.25 22.08 7.38
C ALA A 114 -6.72 23.29 8.22
N ALA A 115 -7.83 23.92 7.84
CA ALA A 115 -8.41 25.02 8.60
C ALA A 115 -8.87 24.57 10.00
N ALA A 116 -9.55 23.43 10.11
CA ALA A 116 -9.99 22.88 11.39
C ALA A 116 -8.81 22.47 12.29
N SER A 117 -7.75 21.91 11.71
CA SER A 117 -6.53 21.50 12.44
C SER A 117 -5.74 22.71 12.92
N ALA A 118 -5.65 23.79 12.12
CA ALA A 118 -5.03 25.04 12.54
C ALA A 118 -5.82 25.73 13.66
N GLU A 119 -7.15 25.68 13.61
CA GLU A 119 -8.02 26.18 14.68
C GLU A 119 -7.82 25.39 15.98
N LEU A 120 -7.76 24.05 15.88
CA LEU A 120 -7.46 23.17 17.01
C LEU A 120 -6.06 23.45 17.59
N ASP A 121 -5.03 23.56 16.75
CA ASP A 121 -3.65 23.83 17.15
C ASP A 121 -3.52 25.16 17.91
N ALA A 122 -4.16 26.20 17.38
CA ALA A 122 -4.18 27.50 18.03
C ALA A 122 -4.90 27.45 19.40
N ALA A 123 -6.05 26.79 19.47
CA ALA A 123 -6.82 26.65 20.71
C ALA A 123 -6.06 25.84 21.77
N GLU A 124 -5.49 24.69 21.41
CA GLU A 124 -4.68 23.87 22.31
C GLU A 124 -3.44 24.65 22.79
N GLY A 125 -2.74 25.35 21.90
CA GLY A 125 -1.60 26.20 22.29
C GLY A 125 -1.97 27.35 23.24
N VAL A 126 -3.19 27.88 23.20
CA VAL A 126 -3.67 28.85 24.19
C VAL A 126 -3.93 28.17 25.53
N VAL A 127 -4.69 27.06 25.53
CA VAL A 127 -5.03 26.35 26.78
C VAL A 127 -3.79 25.82 27.48
N GLN A 128 -2.83 25.26 26.75
CA GLN A 128 -1.55 24.80 27.30
C GLN A 128 -0.76 25.94 27.96
N ARG A 129 -0.70 27.12 27.32
CA ARG A 129 -0.02 28.29 27.90
C ARG A 129 -0.71 28.78 29.17
N GLU A 130 -2.03 28.82 29.19
CA GLU A 130 -2.79 29.21 30.39
C GLU A 130 -2.64 28.18 31.51
N LEU A 131 -2.75 26.89 31.19
CA LEU A 131 -2.61 25.80 32.15
C LEU A 131 -1.20 25.74 32.73
N GLY A 132 -0.18 25.93 31.89
CA GLY A 132 1.22 25.99 32.27
C GLY A 132 1.57 27.14 33.23
N GLN A 133 0.73 28.19 33.31
CA GLN A 133 0.90 29.29 34.26
C GLN A 133 0.22 29.03 35.61
N GLN A 134 -0.59 27.98 35.74
CA GLN A 134 -1.33 27.69 36.97
C GLN A 134 -0.42 26.99 38.00
N PRO A 135 -0.26 27.55 39.22
CA PRO A 135 0.60 26.95 40.24
C PRO A 135 0.18 25.55 40.65
N ASN A 136 -1.13 25.30 40.78
CA ASN A 136 -1.67 23.99 41.15
C ASN A 136 -1.33 22.92 40.10
N TYR A 137 -1.40 23.29 38.81
CA TYR A 137 -1.07 22.39 37.72
C TYR A 137 0.43 22.06 37.70
N GLN A 138 1.30 23.06 37.85
CA GLN A 138 2.75 22.84 37.91
C GLN A 138 3.15 21.92 39.08
N GLN A 139 2.51 22.08 40.24
CA GLN A 139 2.72 21.20 41.39
C GLN A 139 2.30 19.76 41.10
N GLN A 140 1.10 19.55 40.53
CA GLN A 140 0.62 18.22 40.17
C GLN A 140 1.52 17.57 39.11
N LEU A 141 1.97 18.33 38.10
CA LEU A 141 2.88 17.86 37.07
C LEU A 141 4.22 17.38 37.67
N ALA A 142 4.81 18.18 38.57
CA ALA A 142 6.04 17.80 39.25
C ALA A 142 5.87 16.55 40.14
N GLN A 143 4.71 16.40 40.79
CA GLN A 143 4.38 15.20 41.57
C GLN A 143 4.25 13.96 40.68
N ALA A 144 3.53 14.06 39.57
CA ALA A 144 3.37 12.98 38.61
C ALA A 144 4.72 12.56 37.99
N GLN A 145 5.55 13.52 37.55
CA GLN A 145 6.88 13.24 37.01
C GLN A 145 7.79 12.55 38.02
N LYS A 146 7.78 13.01 39.28
CA LYS A 146 8.56 12.40 40.35
C LYS A 146 8.06 10.98 40.68
N ALA A 147 6.75 10.78 40.73
CA ALA A 147 6.17 9.46 41.01
C ALA A 147 6.50 8.47 39.88
N ASP A 148 6.41 8.88 38.61
CA ASP A 148 6.77 8.04 37.47
C ASP A 148 8.27 7.72 37.46
N ALA A 149 9.15 8.68 37.74
CA ALA A 149 10.59 8.43 37.87
C ALA A 149 10.91 7.41 38.99
N ILE A 150 10.23 7.49 40.14
CA ILE A 150 10.37 6.52 41.24
C ILE A 150 9.87 5.14 40.80
N ALA A 151 8.75 5.08 40.08
CA ALA A 151 8.19 3.83 39.57
C ALA A 151 9.16 3.15 38.58
N ARG A 152 9.64 3.88 37.56
CA ARG A 152 10.60 3.37 36.58
C ARG A 152 11.88 2.86 37.24
N HIS A 153 12.47 3.63 38.15
CA HIS A 153 13.66 3.17 38.88
C HIS A 153 13.40 1.95 39.77
N ALA A 154 12.20 1.84 40.37
CA ALA A 154 11.84 0.67 41.16
C ALA A 154 11.64 -0.58 40.28
N GLU A 155 11.07 -0.42 39.09
CA GLU A 155 10.90 -1.47 38.07
C GLU A 155 12.24 -1.92 37.51
N GLU A 156 13.08 -1.01 37.04
CA GLU A 156 14.45 -1.28 36.56
C GLU A 156 15.28 -2.03 37.63
N LYS A 157 15.17 -1.60 38.90
CA LYS A 157 15.84 -2.27 40.01
C LYS A 157 15.28 -3.67 40.28
N SER A 158 13.97 -3.85 40.15
CA SER A 158 13.33 -5.16 40.29
C SER A 158 13.81 -6.11 39.19
N GLU A 159 13.78 -5.67 37.92
CA GLU A 159 14.24 -6.45 36.78
C GLU A 159 15.72 -6.83 36.90
N ARG A 160 16.58 -5.87 37.26
CA ARG A 160 18.00 -6.15 37.50
C ARG A 160 18.20 -7.19 38.59
N VAL A 161 17.47 -7.11 39.69
CA VAL A 161 17.59 -8.07 40.79
C VAL A 161 17.00 -9.43 40.44
N GLU A 162 15.94 -9.51 39.64
CA GLU A 162 15.43 -10.78 39.10
C GLU A 162 16.46 -11.46 38.18
N ASN A 163 17.14 -10.68 37.33
CA ASN A 163 18.22 -11.19 36.48
C ASN A 163 19.44 -11.65 37.30
N GLU A 164 19.88 -10.85 38.28
CA GLU A 164 20.99 -11.22 39.20
C GLU A 164 20.62 -12.43 40.09
N HIS A 165 19.34 -12.59 40.44
CA HIS A 165 18.84 -13.74 41.20
C HIS A 165 19.04 -15.06 40.44
N ALA A 166 18.73 -15.08 39.14
CA ALA A 166 18.88 -16.27 38.31
C ALA A 166 20.33 -16.78 38.23
N GLU A 167 21.31 -15.88 38.34
CA GLU A 167 22.73 -16.23 38.36
C GLU A 167 23.22 -16.62 39.75
N ARG A 168 22.84 -15.87 40.78
CA ARG A 168 23.27 -16.11 42.18
C ARG A 168 22.56 -17.27 42.86
N GLY A 169 21.43 -17.74 42.33
CA GLY A 169 20.69 -18.90 42.83
C GLY A 169 21.34 -20.26 42.48
N LYS A 170 22.05 -20.33 41.35
CA LYS A 170 22.62 -21.59 40.80
C LYS A 170 23.47 -22.39 41.80
N PRO A 171 24.39 -21.79 42.59
CA PRO A 171 25.20 -22.56 43.54
C PRO A 171 24.37 -23.25 44.61
N TYR A 172 23.30 -22.61 45.09
CA TYR A 172 22.42 -23.17 46.12
C TYR A 172 21.45 -24.21 45.54
N GLU A 173 20.97 -24.00 44.32
CA GLU A 173 20.06 -24.92 43.62
C GLU A 173 20.76 -26.19 43.12
N SER A 174 22.06 -26.11 42.84
CA SER A 174 22.88 -27.27 42.45
C SER A 174 23.20 -28.21 43.61
N ASP A 175 23.12 -27.76 44.87
CA ASP A 175 23.35 -28.59 46.05
C ASP A 175 22.04 -29.28 46.51
N ARG A 176 21.95 -30.58 46.21
CA ARG A 176 20.80 -31.43 46.56
C ARG A 176 20.62 -31.59 48.08
N LEU A 177 21.70 -31.57 48.86
CA LEU A 177 21.64 -31.71 50.33
C LEU A 177 21.14 -30.41 50.97
N PHE A 178 21.56 -29.26 50.43
CA PHE A 178 21.04 -27.95 50.84
C PHE A 178 19.53 -27.83 50.56
N LEU A 179 19.09 -28.17 49.35
CA LEU A 179 17.67 -28.15 48.99
C LEU A 179 16.83 -29.15 49.80
N TYR A 180 17.37 -30.33 50.11
CA TYR A 180 16.70 -31.29 50.98
C TYR A 180 16.37 -30.71 52.35
N LEU A 181 17.35 -30.10 53.02
CA LEU A 181 17.16 -29.48 54.33
C LEU A 181 16.26 -28.23 54.27
N TRP A 182 16.36 -27.45 53.19
CA TRP A 182 15.51 -26.30 52.93
C TRP A 182 14.03 -26.69 52.77
N ASN A 183 13.74 -27.70 51.95
CA ASN A 183 12.38 -28.22 51.72
C ASN A 183 11.77 -28.82 52.99
N ARG A 184 12.60 -29.44 53.84
CA ARG A 184 12.19 -29.96 55.16
C ARG A 184 11.99 -28.86 56.21
N ARG A 185 12.28 -27.59 55.85
CA ARG A 185 12.22 -26.42 56.72
C ARG A 185 13.12 -26.54 57.96
N TYR A 186 14.24 -27.28 57.83
CA TYR A 186 15.21 -27.50 58.91
C TYR A 186 15.70 -26.16 59.47
N GLY A 187 15.77 -26.04 60.80
CA GLY A 187 16.17 -24.82 61.49
C GLY A 187 15.08 -23.75 61.65
N THR A 188 13.80 -24.08 61.41
CA THR A 188 12.65 -23.18 61.65
C THR A 188 11.67 -23.76 62.67
N SER A 189 10.76 -22.92 63.18
CA SER A 189 9.63 -23.35 64.02
C SER A 189 8.69 -24.35 63.33
N HIS A 190 8.74 -24.43 62.00
CA HIS A 190 7.95 -25.36 61.19
C HIS A 190 8.65 -26.69 60.88
N TYR A 191 9.86 -26.92 61.42
CA TYR A 191 10.56 -28.19 61.26
C TYR A 191 9.86 -29.31 62.05
N ARG A 192 9.47 -30.39 61.37
CA ARG A 192 8.75 -31.54 61.96
C ARG A 192 9.58 -32.83 61.87
N GLY A 193 10.77 -32.84 62.46
CA GLY A 193 11.64 -34.02 62.52
C GLY A 193 11.63 -34.71 63.89
N PHE A 194 11.46 -36.02 63.92
CA PHE A 194 11.53 -36.85 65.13
C PHE A 194 12.91 -37.49 65.32
N GLY A 195 13.47 -37.37 66.52
CA GLY A 195 14.62 -38.12 67.06
C GLY A 195 15.78 -38.39 66.08
N PRO A 196 15.90 -39.63 65.55
CA PRO A 196 17.04 -40.04 64.71
C PRO A 196 17.15 -39.23 63.41
N PHE A 197 16.02 -38.80 62.83
CA PHE A 197 16.02 -37.96 61.64
C PHE A 197 16.55 -36.55 61.91
N ARG A 198 16.39 -36.03 63.13
CA ARG A 198 16.92 -34.72 63.52
C ARG A 198 18.44 -34.75 63.69
N TRP A 199 18.99 -35.89 64.14
CA TRP A 199 20.43 -36.09 64.22
C TRP A 199 21.08 -36.21 62.84
N LEU A 200 20.47 -36.99 61.93
CA LEU A 200 20.91 -37.08 60.53
C LEU A 200 20.85 -35.71 59.84
N ASP A 201 19.75 -34.97 59.98
CA ASP A 201 19.63 -33.63 59.39
C ASP A 201 20.66 -32.64 59.98
N ALA A 202 21.01 -32.77 61.27
CA ALA A 202 22.07 -31.94 61.90
C ALA A 202 23.48 -32.28 61.39
N TRP A 203 23.73 -33.54 61.04
CA TRP A 203 24.98 -33.97 60.42
C TRP A 203 25.07 -33.46 58.97
N VAL A 204 24.01 -33.62 58.18
CA VAL A 204 23.92 -33.07 56.82
C VAL A 204 24.06 -31.55 56.82
N ALA A 205 23.45 -30.85 57.79
CA ALA A 205 23.52 -29.39 57.91
C ALA A 205 24.94 -28.87 58.17
N ARG A 206 25.78 -29.64 58.88
CA ARG A 206 27.22 -29.31 59.06
C ARG A 206 28.01 -29.58 57.79
N LEU A 207 27.70 -30.65 57.05
CA LEU A 207 28.39 -31.04 55.83
C LEU A 207 28.22 -30.01 54.71
N CYS A 208 27.01 -29.49 54.50
CA CYS A 208 26.72 -28.47 53.47
C CYS A 208 26.74 -27.03 53.99
N ARG A 209 27.25 -26.77 55.20
CA ARG A 209 27.26 -25.44 55.86
C ARG A 209 25.89 -24.73 55.83
N TYR A 210 24.82 -25.50 56.01
CA TYR A 210 23.44 -25.04 55.85
C TYR A 210 23.10 -23.83 56.73
N ASN A 211 23.63 -23.77 57.95
CA ASN A 211 23.34 -22.67 58.89
C ASN A 211 23.90 -21.31 58.42
N GLU A 212 24.99 -21.29 57.67
CA GLU A 212 25.59 -20.07 57.09
C GLU A 212 24.92 -19.69 55.77
N SER A 213 24.58 -20.69 54.95
CA SER A 213 23.98 -20.53 53.62
C SER A 213 22.48 -20.21 53.64
N ARG A 214 21.75 -20.65 54.67
CA ARG A 214 20.29 -20.50 54.77
C ARG A 214 19.82 -19.03 54.84
N PRO A 215 20.39 -18.14 55.67
CA PRO A 215 19.99 -16.72 55.69
C PRO A 215 20.23 -16.02 54.35
N ASN A 216 21.36 -16.34 53.68
CA ASN A 216 21.71 -15.76 52.39
C ASN A 216 20.74 -16.20 51.29
N TYR A 217 20.38 -17.49 51.25
CA TYR A 217 19.40 -18.01 50.30
C TYR A 217 17.97 -17.51 50.58
N ALA A 218 17.59 -17.39 51.86
CA ALA A 218 16.30 -16.79 52.25
C ALA A 218 16.20 -15.33 51.82
N ALA A 219 17.25 -14.53 52.06
CA ALA A 219 17.34 -13.15 51.59
C ALA A 219 17.29 -13.08 50.06
N LEU A 220 18.00 -13.98 49.37
CA LEU A 220 18.00 -14.06 47.92
C LEU A 220 16.59 -14.28 47.36
N GLN A 221 15.76 -15.13 47.98
CA GLN A 221 14.37 -15.34 47.54
C GLN A 221 13.39 -14.24 47.95
N GLU A 222 13.60 -13.57 49.08
CA GLU A 222 12.68 -12.54 49.59
C GLU A 222 12.90 -11.15 48.98
N ILE A 223 14.15 -10.78 48.67
CA ILE A 223 14.50 -9.46 48.14
C ILE A 223 13.80 -9.16 46.79
N PRO A 224 13.83 -10.05 45.77
CA PRO A 224 13.13 -9.82 44.50
C PRO A 224 11.62 -9.64 44.70
N LYS A 225 11.00 -10.48 45.55
CA LYS A 225 9.56 -10.39 45.85
C LYS A 225 9.19 -9.05 46.49
N ARG A 226 10.01 -8.56 47.42
CA ARG A 226 9.79 -7.26 48.08
C ARG A 226 10.03 -6.09 47.13
N LEU A 227 11.03 -6.17 46.25
CA LEU A 227 11.31 -5.16 45.24
C LEU A 227 10.20 -5.10 44.19
N LYS A 228 9.70 -6.24 43.73
CA LYS A 228 8.54 -6.31 42.85
C LYS A 228 7.29 -5.70 43.50
N ALA A 229 6.98 -6.08 44.74
CA ALA A 229 5.87 -5.50 45.48
C ALA A 229 6.07 -4.00 45.79
N HIS A 230 7.30 -3.49 45.84
CA HIS A 230 7.59 -2.07 45.92
C HIS A 230 7.39 -1.38 44.57
N GLY A 231 7.87 -1.97 43.47
CA GLY A 231 7.67 -1.50 42.10
C GLY A 231 6.18 -1.38 41.77
N GLU A 232 5.38 -2.41 42.04
CA GLU A 232 3.92 -2.39 41.84
C GLU A 232 3.23 -1.28 42.65
N ARG A 233 3.68 -1.03 43.90
CA ARG A 233 3.14 0.06 44.73
C ARG A 233 3.55 1.43 44.19
N ALA A 234 4.79 1.58 43.75
CA ALA A 234 5.30 2.80 43.15
C ALA A 234 4.57 3.12 41.84
N ARG A 235 4.39 2.11 40.96
CA ARG A 235 3.61 2.23 39.71
C ARG A 235 2.17 2.64 39.98
N LYS A 236 1.47 1.96 40.90
CA LYS A 236 0.10 2.36 41.31
C LYS A 236 0.02 3.78 41.85
N SER A 237 1.07 4.25 42.53
CA SER A 237 1.13 5.65 42.99
C SER A 237 1.32 6.60 41.81
N ALA A 238 2.23 6.28 40.88
CA ALA A 238 2.45 7.05 39.66
C ALA A 238 1.19 7.14 38.80
N ASP A 239 0.47 6.04 38.60
CA ASP A 239 -0.78 6.00 37.83
C ASP A 239 -1.87 6.88 38.47
N ARG A 240 -1.93 6.96 39.81
CA ARG A 240 -2.86 7.86 40.51
C ARG A 240 -2.53 9.33 40.29
N GLU A 241 -1.26 9.69 40.42
CA GLU A 241 -0.81 11.07 40.19
C GLU A 241 -0.97 11.48 38.72
N PHE A 242 -0.75 10.53 37.80
CA PHE A 242 -1.00 10.70 36.38
C PHE A 242 -2.48 10.92 36.08
N ALA A 243 -3.38 10.10 36.65
CA ALA A 243 -4.83 10.28 36.46
C ALA A 243 -5.33 11.62 37.04
N ALA A 244 -4.76 12.06 38.16
CA ALA A 244 -5.07 13.38 38.72
C ALA A 244 -4.59 14.52 37.81
N LEU A 245 -3.40 14.40 37.21
CA LEU A 245 -2.89 15.34 36.20
C LEU A 245 -3.78 15.36 34.95
N GLU A 246 -4.15 14.19 34.44
CA GLU A 246 -5.04 14.01 33.29
C GLU A 246 -6.40 14.69 33.53
N THR A 247 -6.96 14.54 34.73
CA THR A 247 -8.24 15.17 35.10
C THR A 247 -8.17 16.70 35.01
N LEU A 248 -7.05 17.31 35.44
CA LEU A 248 -6.85 18.76 35.32
C LEU A 248 -6.75 19.21 33.86
N GLU A 249 -6.06 18.42 33.03
CA GLU A 249 -5.88 18.69 31.61
C GLU A 249 -7.17 18.52 30.82
N VAL A 250 -7.96 17.47 31.08
CA VAL A 250 -9.28 17.25 30.48
C VAL A 250 -10.22 18.40 30.84
N ALA A 251 -10.28 18.80 32.12
CA ALA A 251 -11.12 19.91 32.54
C ALA A 251 -10.71 21.24 31.86
N ALA A 252 -9.41 21.47 31.69
CA ALA A 252 -8.89 22.63 30.96
C ALA A 252 -9.24 22.57 29.47
N ALA A 253 -9.11 21.40 28.84
CA ALA A 253 -9.48 21.18 27.45
C ALA A 253 -10.98 21.37 27.20
N GLU A 254 -11.84 20.88 28.09
CA GLU A 254 -13.29 21.09 28.05
C GLU A 254 -13.64 22.58 28.17
N LYS A 255 -13.06 23.28 29.15
CA LYS A 255 -13.25 24.72 29.33
C LYS A 255 -12.75 25.53 28.11
N GLY A 256 -11.67 25.08 27.49
CA GLY A 256 -11.10 25.66 26.27
C GLY A 256 -11.85 25.31 24.99
N GLY A 257 -12.91 24.49 25.04
CA GLY A 257 -13.66 24.09 23.86
C GLY A 257 -12.90 23.18 22.90
N ILE A 258 -11.89 22.44 23.37
CA ILE A 258 -11.07 21.52 22.56
C ILE A 258 -11.87 20.31 22.05
N PRO A 259 -12.73 19.63 22.85
CA PRO A 259 -13.48 18.46 22.38
C PRO A 259 -14.31 18.68 21.10
N PRO A 260 -15.11 19.76 20.96
CA PRO A 260 -15.85 19.99 19.72
C PRO A 260 -14.93 20.31 18.52
N LEU A 261 -13.77 20.94 18.73
CA LEU A 261 -12.79 21.19 17.66
C LEU A 261 -12.15 19.88 17.18
N ARG A 262 -11.80 18.97 18.10
CA ARG A 262 -11.32 17.61 17.75
C ARG A 262 -12.35 16.85 16.95
N LYS A 263 -13.61 16.88 17.38
CA LYS A 263 -14.72 16.24 16.66
C LYS A 263 -14.89 16.81 15.24
N LYS A 264 -14.76 18.14 15.07
CA LYS A 264 -14.80 18.79 13.75
C LYS A 264 -13.69 18.31 12.82
N VAL A 265 -12.47 18.10 13.33
CA VAL A 265 -11.36 17.52 12.57
C VAL A 265 -11.64 16.07 12.19
N GLU A 266 -12.12 15.26 13.13
CA GLU A 266 -12.46 13.84 12.90
C GLU A 266 -13.59 13.67 11.88
N GLU A 267 -14.66 14.46 11.98
CA GLU A 267 -15.77 14.48 11.02
C GLU A 267 -15.26 14.87 9.61
N ALA A 268 -14.36 15.85 9.53
CA ALA A 268 -13.76 16.26 8.27
C ALA A 268 -12.83 15.19 7.67
N GLN A 269 -12.05 14.48 8.50
CA GLN A 269 -11.21 13.35 8.08
C GLN A 269 -12.05 12.17 7.60
N THR A 270 -13.14 11.85 8.30
CA THR A 270 -14.08 10.79 7.88
C THR A 270 -14.66 11.07 6.50
N GLU A 271 -14.99 12.33 6.20
CA GLU A 271 -15.49 12.70 4.88
C GLU A 271 -14.39 12.62 3.80
N LEU A 272 -13.14 12.96 4.13
CA LEU A 272 -12.00 12.74 3.24
C LEU A 272 -11.82 11.26 2.91
N ASP A 273 -11.89 10.39 3.91
CA ASP A 273 -11.74 8.93 3.72
C ASP A 273 -12.86 8.35 2.83
N ARG A 274 -14.08 8.89 2.89
CA ARG A 274 -15.18 8.56 1.96
C ARG A 274 -14.87 9.00 0.54
N ILE A 275 -14.34 10.21 0.35
CA ILE A 275 -13.92 10.69 -0.97
C ILE A 275 -12.79 9.82 -1.53
N ASP A 276 -11.79 9.48 -0.72
CA ASP A 276 -10.68 8.61 -1.13
C ASP A 276 -11.17 7.19 -1.52
N THR A 277 -12.19 6.67 -0.84
CA THR A 277 -12.86 5.41 -1.23
C THR A 277 -13.52 5.52 -2.60
N ARG A 278 -14.28 6.60 -2.85
CA ARG A 278 -14.91 6.86 -4.17
C ARG A 278 -13.86 7.02 -5.28
N ILE A 279 -12.74 7.68 -5.00
CA ILE A 279 -11.61 7.81 -5.95
C ILE A 279 -11.05 6.43 -6.29
N LYS A 280 -10.81 5.59 -5.28
CA LYS A 280 -10.28 4.24 -5.47
C LYS A 280 -11.21 3.39 -6.35
N GLU A 281 -12.52 3.46 -6.13
CA GLU A 281 -13.51 2.77 -6.98
C GLU A 281 -13.45 3.23 -8.44
N GLN A 282 -13.28 4.54 -8.68
CA GLN A 282 -13.10 5.07 -10.04
C GLN A 282 -11.76 4.64 -10.66
N GLU A 283 -10.67 4.59 -9.89
CA GLU A 283 -9.37 4.07 -10.34
C GLU A 283 -9.47 2.60 -10.77
N GLU A 284 -10.11 1.75 -9.97
CA GLU A 284 -10.34 0.33 -10.29
C GLU A 284 -11.22 0.16 -11.55
N GLN A 285 -12.26 0.98 -11.70
CA GLN A 285 -13.08 1.00 -12.92
C GLN A 285 -12.27 1.41 -14.15
N TYR A 286 -11.45 2.46 -14.03
CA TYR A 286 -10.59 2.92 -15.12
C TYR A 286 -9.59 1.83 -15.54
N GLN A 287 -8.90 1.20 -14.59
CA GLN A 287 -7.98 0.10 -14.85
C GLN A 287 -8.67 -1.07 -15.56
N SER A 288 -9.88 -1.44 -15.16
CA SER A 288 -10.66 -2.48 -15.84
C SER A 288 -10.94 -2.14 -17.30
N ILE A 289 -11.36 -0.90 -17.59
CA ILE A 289 -11.58 -0.43 -18.96
C ILE A 289 -10.28 -0.45 -19.77
N MET A 290 -9.16 -0.04 -19.18
CA MET A 290 -7.86 -0.04 -19.85
C MET A 290 -7.37 -1.47 -20.16
N ASN A 291 -7.55 -2.41 -19.23
CA ASN A 291 -7.24 -3.82 -19.48
C ASN A 291 -8.10 -4.39 -20.61
N GLN A 292 -9.39 -4.04 -20.67
CA GLN A 292 -10.25 -4.42 -21.79
C GLN A 292 -9.74 -3.86 -23.11
N ARG A 293 -9.42 -2.56 -23.16
CA ARG A 293 -8.88 -1.90 -24.38
C ARG A 293 -7.53 -2.49 -24.81
N SER A 294 -6.67 -2.88 -23.87
CA SER A 294 -5.41 -3.56 -24.17
C SER A 294 -5.63 -4.92 -24.88
N ARG A 295 -6.67 -5.68 -24.49
CA ARG A 295 -7.04 -6.92 -25.21
C ARG A 295 -7.48 -6.67 -26.65
N PHE A 296 -8.25 -5.60 -26.89
CA PHE A 296 -8.60 -5.18 -28.25
C PHE A 296 -7.35 -4.75 -29.04
N ALA A 297 -6.41 -4.02 -28.42
CA ALA A 297 -5.13 -3.67 -29.05
C ALA A 297 -4.32 -4.93 -29.40
N GLY A 298 -4.30 -5.92 -28.50
CA GLY A 298 -3.67 -7.22 -28.72
C GLY A 298 -4.25 -8.03 -29.88
N GLY A 299 -5.49 -7.73 -30.30
CA GLY A 299 -6.24 -8.57 -31.24
C GLY A 299 -6.79 -9.84 -30.59
N GLU A 300 -6.95 -9.83 -29.26
CA GLU A 300 -7.52 -10.92 -28.48
C GLU A 300 -9.05 -10.84 -28.36
N ASP A 301 -9.67 -9.90 -29.09
CA ASP A 301 -11.12 -9.74 -29.12
C ASP A 301 -11.78 -10.68 -30.12
N ASP A 302 -12.92 -11.25 -29.74
CA ASP A 302 -13.65 -12.26 -30.53
C ASP A 302 -14.01 -11.78 -31.93
N ASP A 303 -14.37 -10.50 -32.09
CA ASP A 303 -14.79 -9.95 -33.38
C ASP A 303 -13.59 -9.88 -34.35
N PHE A 304 -12.42 -9.45 -33.85
CA PHE A 304 -11.18 -9.47 -34.63
C PHE A 304 -10.73 -10.88 -34.95
N GLN A 305 -10.71 -11.80 -33.98
CA GLN A 305 -10.31 -13.19 -34.23
C GLN A 305 -11.19 -13.86 -35.29
N LYS A 306 -12.51 -13.67 -35.21
CA LYS A 306 -13.46 -14.15 -36.24
C LYS A 306 -13.21 -13.50 -37.59
N SER A 307 -12.90 -12.21 -37.63
CA SER A 307 -12.58 -11.52 -38.90
C SER A 307 -11.32 -12.10 -39.56
N VAL A 308 -10.29 -12.41 -38.77
CA VAL A 308 -9.07 -13.07 -39.24
C VAL A 308 -9.37 -14.50 -39.70
N GLU A 309 -10.17 -15.25 -38.94
CA GLU A 309 -10.56 -16.62 -39.29
C GLU A 309 -11.32 -16.68 -40.62
N VAL A 310 -12.30 -15.78 -40.82
CA VAL A 310 -13.03 -15.66 -42.10
C VAL A 310 -12.06 -15.37 -43.25
N LEU A 311 -11.16 -14.40 -43.08
CA LEU A 311 -10.16 -14.07 -44.10
C LEU A 311 -9.21 -15.24 -44.40
N VAL A 312 -8.72 -15.95 -43.38
CA VAL A 312 -7.81 -17.09 -43.54
C VAL A 312 -8.51 -18.25 -44.24
N HIS A 313 -9.74 -18.56 -43.87
CA HIS A 313 -10.53 -19.61 -44.50
C HIS A 313 -10.79 -19.33 -45.99
N GLU A 314 -11.07 -18.08 -46.35
CA GLU A 314 -11.20 -17.69 -47.76
C GLU A 314 -9.86 -17.78 -48.51
N LEU A 315 -8.75 -17.30 -47.93
CA LEU A 315 -7.42 -17.39 -48.54
C LEU A 315 -6.94 -18.85 -48.72
N GLN A 316 -7.32 -19.77 -47.83
CA GLN A 316 -6.96 -21.19 -47.91
C GLN A 316 -7.75 -21.96 -48.98
N ARG A 317 -8.94 -21.48 -49.37
CA ARG A 317 -9.75 -22.10 -50.42
C ARG A 317 -9.22 -21.85 -51.82
N GLU A 318 -8.33 -20.88 -52.01
CA GLU A 318 -7.72 -20.56 -53.30
C GLU A 318 -6.27 -21.06 -53.44
N PRO A 319 -5.86 -21.49 -54.65
CA PRO A 319 -4.47 -21.84 -54.92
C PRO A 319 -3.63 -20.57 -55.17
N ILE A 320 -3.60 -19.63 -54.23
CA ILE A 320 -2.89 -18.33 -54.37
C ILE A 320 -1.39 -18.52 -54.73
N PRO A 321 -0.63 -19.43 -54.09
CA PRO A 321 0.77 -19.69 -54.48
C PRO A 321 0.93 -20.31 -55.87
N GLU A 322 -0.14 -20.90 -56.41
CA GLU A 322 -0.18 -21.49 -57.74
C GLU A 322 -0.59 -20.45 -58.80
N LEU A 323 -1.51 -19.54 -58.46
CA LEU A 323 -1.87 -18.36 -59.26
C LEU A 323 -0.68 -17.41 -59.42
N LEU A 324 0.06 -17.14 -58.34
CA LEU A 324 1.29 -16.33 -58.40
C LEU A 324 2.37 -16.99 -59.26
N ARG A 325 2.62 -18.30 -59.09
CA ARG A 325 3.54 -19.07 -59.95
C ARG A 325 3.10 -19.10 -61.42
N ARG A 326 1.79 -19.08 -61.70
CA ARG A 326 1.28 -18.99 -63.08
C ARG A 326 1.44 -17.61 -63.67
N ALA A 327 1.15 -16.56 -62.91
CA ALA A 327 1.34 -15.17 -63.31
C ALA A 327 2.82 -14.90 -63.66
N GLU A 328 3.76 -15.45 -62.88
CA GLU A 328 5.20 -15.38 -63.18
C GLU A 328 5.58 -16.11 -64.47
N ARG A 329 4.87 -17.20 -64.83
CA ARG A 329 5.16 -18.02 -66.03
C ARG A 329 4.45 -17.53 -67.29
N THR A 330 3.45 -16.67 -67.15
CA THR A 330 2.61 -16.18 -68.26
C THR A 330 2.62 -14.66 -68.24
N PRO A 331 3.73 -14.00 -68.62
CA PRO A 331 3.95 -12.58 -68.34
C PRO A 331 3.15 -11.71 -69.31
N THR A 332 1.86 -11.53 -69.05
CA THR A 332 1.10 -10.46 -69.70
C THR A 332 1.45 -9.11 -69.05
N PRO A 333 1.30 -7.97 -69.74
CA PRO A 333 1.49 -6.65 -69.13
C PRO A 333 0.56 -6.41 -67.93
N ALA A 334 -0.64 -7.00 -67.92
CA ALA A 334 -1.61 -6.91 -66.83
C ALA A 334 -1.13 -7.66 -65.57
N ASP A 335 -0.65 -8.89 -65.73
CA ASP A 335 -0.13 -9.71 -64.61
C ASP A 335 1.07 -9.03 -63.92
N ASN A 336 1.99 -8.46 -64.69
CA ASN A 336 3.17 -7.78 -64.18
C ASN A 336 2.86 -6.53 -63.33
N VAL A 337 1.73 -5.86 -63.59
CA VAL A 337 1.27 -4.71 -62.79
C VAL A 337 0.64 -5.18 -61.49
N MET A 338 -0.14 -6.27 -61.54
CA MET A 338 -0.81 -6.85 -60.37
C MET A 338 0.20 -7.45 -59.37
N VAL A 339 1.19 -8.23 -59.84
CA VAL A 339 2.24 -8.78 -58.98
C VAL A 339 3.06 -7.67 -58.31
N ARG A 340 3.37 -6.59 -59.04
CA ARG A 340 4.05 -5.41 -58.45
C ARG A 340 3.21 -4.76 -57.36
N ARG A 341 1.90 -4.55 -57.60
CA ARG A 341 0.99 -4.01 -56.58
C ARG A 341 0.90 -4.91 -55.35
N LEU A 342 0.85 -6.23 -55.51
CA LEU A 342 0.87 -7.18 -54.39
C LEU A 342 2.17 -7.04 -53.57
N GLY A 343 3.32 -6.92 -54.22
CA GLY A 343 4.59 -6.66 -53.54
C GLY A 343 4.64 -5.28 -52.84
N ASP A 344 3.98 -4.26 -53.38
CA ASP A 344 3.84 -2.95 -52.74
C ASP A 344 2.94 -3.02 -51.49
N LEU A 345 1.83 -3.77 -51.57
CA LEU A 345 0.91 -4.00 -50.47
C LEU A 345 1.58 -4.80 -49.34
N GLU A 346 2.37 -5.82 -49.66
CA GLU A 346 3.07 -6.62 -48.66
C GLU A 346 4.13 -5.81 -47.92
N ARG A 347 4.91 -4.97 -48.63
CA ARG A 347 5.82 -4.01 -47.99
C ARG A 347 5.09 -3.01 -47.11
N SER A 348 3.90 -2.56 -47.52
CA SER A 348 3.08 -1.66 -46.72
C SER A 348 2.54 -2.35 -45.47
N HIS A 349 2.16 -3.63 -45.57
CA HIS A 349 1.71 -4.44 -44.44
C HIS A 349 2.84 -4.61 -43.41
N GLU A 350 4.06 -4.96 -43.84
CA GLU A 350 5.22 -5.06 -42.95
C GLU A 350 5.51 -3.73 -42.22
N GLN A 351 5.41 -2.58 -42.91
CA GLN A 351 5.61 -1.27 -42.31
C GLN A 351 4.54 -0.93 -41.26
N VAL A 352 3.28 -1.23 -41.55
CA VAL A 352 2.16 -1.03 -40.62
C VAL A 352 2.30 -1.97 -39.43
N GLU A 353 2.69 -3.23 -39.63
CA GLU A 353 2.93 -4.18 -38.53
C GLU A 353 4.06 -3.73 -37.61
N GLN A 354 5.19 -3.26 -38.15
CA GLN A 354 6.28 -2.70 -37.34
C GLN A 354 5.86 -1.46 -36.57
N SER A 355 5.01 -0.60 -37.16
CA SER A 355 4.49 0.60 -36.51
C SER A 355 3.49 0.26 -35.41
N LEU A 356 2.61 -0.71 -35.67
CA LEU A 356 1.67 -1.27 -34.69
C LEU A 356 2.42 -1.92 -33.51
N ALA A 357 3.46 -2.72 -33.78
CA ALA A 357 4.27 -3.34 -32.73
C ALA A 357 4.97 -2.28 -31.85
N ARG A 358 5.50 -1.22 -32.45
CA ARG A 358 6.10 -0.09 -31.71
C ARG A 358 5.06 0.65 -30.86
N ALA A 359 3.88 0.91 -31.41
CA ALA A 359 2.79 1.56 -30.68
C ALA A 359 2.31 0.70 -29.49
N LYS A 360 2.17 -0.62 -29.67
CA LYS A 360 1.84 -1.57 -28.60
C LYS A 360 2.88 -1.56 -27.48
N GLN A 361 4.18 -1.64 -27.81
CA GLN A 361 5.25 -1.56 -26.82
C GLN A 361 5.25 -0.23 -26.06
N LEU A 362 4.93 0.87 -26.74
CA LEU A 362 4.82 2.19 -26.09
C LEU A 362 3.60 2.25 -25.16
N HIS A 363 2.47 1.66 -25.56
CA HIS A 363 1.27 1.54 -24.73
C HIS A 363 1.55 0.77 -23.43
N GLU A 364 2.20 -0.40 -23.52
CA GLU A 364 2.59 -1.20 -22.35
C GLU A 364 3.48 -0.40 -21.38
N ARG A 365 4.47 0.34 -21.90
CA ARG A 365 5.32 1.21 -21.08
C ARG A 365 4.54 2.32 -20.38
N HIS A 366 3.52 2.89 -21.04
CA HIS A 366 2.65 3.89 -20.41
C HIS A 366 1.78 3.26 -19.31
N LEU A 367 1.26 2.07 -19.53
CA LEU A 367 0.47 1.32 -18.55
C LEU A 367 1.31 1.00 -17.30
N ASP A 368 2.54 0.51 -17.48
CA ASP A 368 3.47 0.27 -16.37
C ASP A 368 3.78 1.54 -15.57
N ARG A 369 4.04 2.66 -16.26
CA ARG A 369 4.29 3.97 -15.62
C ARG A 369 3.08 4.48 -14.87
N LEU A 370 1.88 4.30 -15.42
CA LEU A 370 0.62 4.66 -14.77
C LEU A 370 0.48 3.92 -13.44
N GLN A 371 0.64 2.59 -13.44
CA GLN A 371 0.53 1.76 -12.24
C GLN A 371 1.56 2.15 -11.17
N GLN A 372 2.80 2.45 -11.59
CA GLN A 372 3.86 2.87 -10.69
C GLN A 372 3.59 4.25 -10.06
N LEU A 373 3.08 5.21 -10.83
CA LEU A 373 2.69 6.52 -10.30
C LEU A 373 1.46 6.44 -9.38
N GLU A 374 0.48 5.59 -9.70
CA GLU A 374 -0.67 5.34 -8.82
C GLU A 374 -0.22 4.69 -7.50
N LYS A 375 0.81 3.83 -7.53
CA LYS A 375 1.42 3.31 -6.31
C LYS A 375 2.09 4.42 -5.50
N ILE A 376 2.93 5.27 -6.12
CA ILE A 376 3.57 6.42 -5.45
C ILE A 376 2.51 7.34 -4.82
N ARG A 377 1.45 7.65 -5.57
CA ARG A 377 0.33 8.47 -5.10
C ARG A 377 -0.34 7.87 -3.87
N ARG A 378 -0.64 6.56 -3.90
CA ARG A 378 -1.26 5.85 -2.76
C ARG A 378 -0.33 5.83 -1.55
N GLU A 379 0.96 5.60 -1.75
CA GLU A 379 1.95 5.64 -0.66
C GLU A 379 2.06 7.05 -0.07
N PHE A 380 2.06 8.10 -0.90
CA PHE A 380 2.07 9.49 -0.47
C PHE A 380 0.88 9.83 0.43
N LYS A 381 -0.34 9.45 0.00
CA LYS A 381 -1.58 9.62 0.78
C LYS A 381 -1.58 8.77 2.06
N ARG A 382 -1.14 7.51 1.99
CA ARG A 382 -1.07 6.59 3.14
C ARG A 382 -0.12 7.13 4.22
N SER A 383 0.98 7.75 3.81
CA SER A 383 1.94 8.41 4.70
C SER A 383 1.46 9.79 5.20
N ARG A 384 0.26 10.24 4.79
CA ARG A 384 -0.30 11.58 5.10
C ARG A 384 0.66 12.71 4.72
N TYR A 385 1.45 12.52 3.67
CA TYR A 385 2.36 13.56 3.17
C TYR A 385 1.61 14.71 2.48
N ASP A 386 0.31 14.54 2.25
CA ASP A 386 -0.64 15.54 1.76
C ASP A 386 -1.21 16.44 2.88
N ASP A 387 -0.78 16.24 4.13
CA ASP A 387 -1.13 17.11 5.26
C ASP A 387 -0.57 18.55 5.10
N ILE A 388 -1.26 19.55 5.66
CA ILE A 388 -0.81 20.96 5.63
C ILE A 388 0.51 21.17 6.40
N HIS A 389 0.79 20.33 7.39
CA HIS A 389 2.03 20.36 8.14
C HIS A 389 3.18 19.67 7.40
N SER A 390 2.90 18.94 6.32
CA SER A 390 3.94 18.35 5.47
C SER A 390 4.54 19.40 4.55
N VAL A 391 5.85 19.59 4.63
CA VAL A 391 6.61 20.51 3.80
C VAL A 391 7.77 19.81 3.13
N PHE A 392 8.06 20.25 1.90
CA PHE A 392 9.13 19.73 1.07
C PHE A 392 10.07 20.90 0.77
N PRO A 393 11.23 21.01 1.45
CA PRO A 393 12.15 22.13 1.29
C PRO A 393 12.55 22.33 -0.18
N ASP A 394 12.85 21.23 -0.86
CA ASP A 394 13.18 21.18 -2.29
C ASP A 394 12.09 20.43 -3.10
N GLY A 395 10.93 21.07 -3.24
CA GLY A 395 9.84 20.56 -4.07
C GLY A 395 10.16 20.50 -5.57
N ALA A 396 11.04 21.38 -6.05
CA ALA A 396 11.45 21.41 -7.46
C ALA A 396 12.21 20.12 -7.83
N MET A 397 13.03 19.60 -6.91
CA MET A 397 13.69 18.31 -7.09
C MET A 397 12.71 17.14 -7.21
N VAL A 398 11.59 17.16 -6.45
CA VAL A 398 10.54 16.14 -6.60
C VAL A 398 9.91 16.21 -7.99
N GLY A 399 9.59 17.42 -8.48
CA GLY A 399 9.10 17.62 -9.85
C GLY A 399 10.09 17.13 -10.92
N ALA A 400 11.37 17.48 -10.79
CA ALA A 400 12.41 17.03 -11.72
C ALA A 400 12.60 15.50 -11.73
N MET A 401 12.42 14.85 -10.57
CA MET A 401 12.45 13.39 -10.46
C MET A 401 11.23 12.74 -11.13
N LEU A 402 10.04 13.33 -10.99
CA LEU A 402 8.83 12.88 -11.70
C LEU A 402 9.01 13.01 -13.23
N ASP A 403 9.57 14.11 -13.70
CA ASP A 403 9.89 14.30 -15.13
C ASP A 403 10.95 13.30 -15.64
N SER A 404 11.97 13.04 -14.82
CA SER A 404 13.01 12.05 -15.14
C SER A 404 12.43 10.63 -15.18
N PHE A 405 11.46 10.34 -14.32
CA PHE A 405 10.74 9.07 -14.29
C PHE A 405 9.91 8.89 -15.57
N LEU A 406 9.19 9.93 -16.01
CA LEU A 406 8.46 9.91 -17.28
C LEU A 406 9.36 9.61 -18.48
N ARG A 407 10.60 10.12 -18.46
CA ARG A 407 11.61 9.85 -19.49
C ARG A 407 12.26 8.47 -19.36
N GLY A 408 12.00 7.74 -18.27
CA GLY A 408 12.59 6.43 -17.98
C GLY A 408 14.04 6.48 -17.48
N MET A 409 14.50 7.64 -16.99
CA MET A 409 15.86 7.82 -16.48
C MET A 409 16.00 7.43 -15.00
N VAL A 410 14.89 7.45 -14.26
CA VAL A 410 14.83 7.05 -12.84
C VAL A 410 13.68 6.09 -12.62
N SER A 411 13.82 5.25 -11.60
CA SER A 411 12.82 4.29 -11.15
C SER A 411 11.80 4.91 -10.20
N SER A 412 10.64 4.27 -10.05
CA SER A 412 9.63 4.68 -9.07
C SER A 412 10.13 4.66 -7.63
N ALA A 413 11.03 3.73 -7.30
CA ALA A 413 11.67 3.66 -5.99
C ALA A 413 12.56 4.88 -5.69
N GLU A 414 13.31 5.37 -6.68
CA GLU A 414 14.16 6.56 -6.53
C GLU A 414 13.33 7.85 -6.36
N VAL A 415 12.21 7.95 -7.09
CA VAL A 415 11.24 9.04 -6.89
C VAL A 415 10.72 9.01 -5.45
N TRP A 416 10.25 7.85 -4.99
CA TRP A 416 9.72 7.68 -3.64
C TRP A 416 10.76 8.00 -2.55
N ASN A 417 11.98 7.48 -2.68
CA ASN A 417 13.07 7.79 -1.76
C ASN A 417 13.39 9.29 -1.72
N THR A 418 13.29 9.98 -2.85
CA THR A 418 13.48 11.43 -2.91
C THR A 418 12.37 12.18 -2.18
N ILE A 419 11.10 11.78 -2.38
CA ILE A 419 9.95 12.31 -1.64
C ILE A 419 10.18 12.15 -0.13
N GLN A 420 10.51 10.95 0.34
CA GLN A 420 10.75 10.68 1.76
C GLN A 420 11.91 11.52 2.33
N ARG A 421 13.02 11.65 1.58
CA ARG A 421 14.18 12.44 2.01
C ARG A 421 13.86 13.93 2.14
N GLN A 422 13.03 14.45 1.24
CA GLN A 422 12.64 15.86 1.23
C GLN A 422 11.50 16.17 2.21
N HIS A 423 10.75 15.18 2.67
CA HIS A 423 9.64 15.43 3.59
C HIS A 423 10.11 15.92 4.97
N ARG A 424 9.47 16.97 5.48
CA ARG A 424 9.64 17.50 6.84
C ARG A 424 8.26 17.89 7.38
N TYR A 425 8.11 17.82 8.70
CA TYR A 425 6.94 18.39 9.37
C TYR A 425 7.22 19.83 9.81
N ARG A 426 6.27 20.73 9.57
CA ARG A 426 6.26 22.09 10.09
C ARG A 426 6.02 22.05 11.60
N ARG A 427 6.65 22.98 12.34
CA ARG A 427 6.37 23.16 13.77
C ARG A 427 4.92 23.63 13.98
N VAL A 428 4.25 23.00 14.94
CA VAL A 428 2.90 23.32 15.44
C VAL A 428 2.98 24.25 16.65
N ASN A 429 1.87 24.94 16.97
CA ASN A 429 1.79 25.85 18.12
C ASN A 429 1.61 25.10 19.44
N ALA A 430 0.80 24.03 19.43
CA ALA A 430 0.61 23.14 20.56
C ALA A 430 1.82 22.20 20.71
N ASP A 431 2.28 22.01 21.95
CA ASP A 431 3.33 21.05 22.25
C ASP A 431 2.71 19.67 22.52
N PRO A 432 2.97 18.65 21.68
CA PRO A 432 2.43 17.31 21.89
C PRO A 432 3.03 16.60 23.11
N THR A 433 4.14 17.11 23.64
CA THR A 433 4.78 16.61 24.87
C THR A 433 4.35 17.37 26.13
N PHE A 434 3.41 18.30 26.00
CA PHE A 434 2.94 19.08 27.14
C PHE A 434 2.26 18.20 28.20
N GLY A 435 2.60 18.45 29.47
CA GLY A 435 1.88 17.88 30.59
C GLY A 435 1.99 16.37 30.69
N SER A 436 0.84 15.69 30.75
CA SER A 436 0.75 14.23 30.71
C SER A 436 1.47 13.61 29.51
N GLY A 437 1.55 14.31 28.36
CA GLY A 437 2.27 13.84 27.16
C GLY A 437 3.78 13.66 27.35
N SER A 438 4.37 14.25 28.40
CA SER A 438 5.78 14.01 28.76
C SER A 438 5.99 12.72 29.58
N ILE A 439 4.92 12.11 30.07
CA ILE A 439 4.94 10.97 31.00
C ILE A 439 4.37 9.74 30.27
N GLY A 440 5.23 8.80 29.88
CA GLY A 440 4.82 7.54 29.24
C GLY A 440 5.16 7.41 27.75
N GLY A 441 5.80 8.40 27.14
CA GLY A 441 6.22 8.38 25.74
C GLY A 441 5.20 8.99 24.78
N PRO A 442 5.55 9.14 23.48
CA PRO A 442 4.70 9.81 22.50
C PRO A 442 3.37 9.05 22.31
N GLY A 443 2.26 9.64 22.76
CA GLY A 443 0.89 9.12 22.57
C GLY A 443 0.08 8.89 23.85
N GLY A 444 0.68 8.96 25.04
CA GLY A 444 -0.01 8.80 26.32
C GLY A 444 -0.31 10.14 26.99
N GLY A 445 -1.40 10.81 26.63
CA GLY A 445 -1.80 12.06 27.30
C GLY A 445 -2.99 12.77 26.66
N VAL A 446 -3.54 13.76 27.36
CA VAL A 446 -4.73 14.53 26.91
C VAL A 446 -4.44 15.33 25.64
N TRP A 447 -3.20 15.77 25.46
CA TRP A 447 -2.74 16.66 24.38
C TRP A 447 -2.23 15.93 23.14
N SER A 448 -2.63 14.66 22.95
CA SER A 448 -2.31 13.93 21.73
C SER A 448 -2.96 14.58 20.51
N PHE A 449 -2.15 15.33 19.76
CA PHE A 449 -2.47 15.71 18.40
C PHE A 449 -2.61 14.44 17.55
N PRO A 450 -3.61 14.34 16.65
CA PRO A 450 -3.73 13.22 15.73
C PRO A 450 -2.69 13.34 14.61
N PHE A 451 -1.40 13.36 14.95
CA PHE A 451 -0.39 12.96 13.99
C PHE A 451 -0.50 11.44 13.83
N PRO A 452 -0.50 10.90 12.60
CA PRO A 452 -0.26 9.48 12.43
C PRO A 452 1.07 9.14 13.14
N PRO A 453 1.21 7.93 13.72
CA PRO A 453 2.45 7.52 14.35
C PRO A 453 3.58 7.75 13.35
N MET A 454 4.62 8.49 13.76
CA MET A 454 5.81 8.73 12.95
C MET A 454 6.32 7.38 12.45
N SER A 455 6.03 7.04 11.19
CA SER A 455 6.47 5.77 10.62
C SER A 455 7.97 5.90 10.35
N GLY A 456 8.76 5.51 11.34
CA GLY A 456 10.21 5.68 11.34
C GLY A 456 10.84 5.06 12.58
N GLY A 457 10.42 3.85 12.96
CA GLY A 457 11.03 3.09 14.05
C GLY A 457 10.15 1.93 14.47
N GLY A 458 10.52 0.72 14.07
CA GLY A 458 9.83 -0.48 14.52
C GLY A 458 9.90 -0.61 16.04
N TRP A 459 8.75 -0.75 16.67
CA TRP A 459 8.64 -1.21 18.05
C TRP A 459 7.65 -2.37 18.08
N SER A 460 8.23 -3.56 18.21
CA SER A 460 7.58 -4.79 18.65
C SER A 460 7.46 -4.77 20.18
N GLY A 461 6.28 -5.10 20.70
CA GLY A 461 5.99 -5.33 22.12
C GLY A 461 5.18 -4.17 22.72
N GLY A 462 3.99 -4.34 23.30
CA GLY A 462 3.31 -5.51 23.80
C GLY A 462 2.86 -5.25 25.23
N PHE A 463 1.63 -4.78 25.43
CA PHE A 463 0.78 -4.83 26.65
C PHE A 463 -0.59 -4.27 26.21
N GLY A 464 -1.77 -4.84 26.43
CA GLY A 464 -2.18 -5.97 27.27
C GLY A 464 -3.35 -5.54 28.18
N GLY A 465 -4.59 -5.83 27.78
CA GLY A 465 -5.82 -5.79 28.61
C GLY A 465 -6.94 -4.93 28.00
N GLY A 466 -8.15 -5.38 27.68
CA GLY A 466 -8.85 -6.64 27.92
C GLY A 466 -10.22 -6.37 28.54
N PHE A 467 -11.29 -6.36 27.74
CA PHE A 467 -12.74 -6.58 28.04
C PHE A 467 -13.49 -6.25 26.72
N GLY A 468 -14.37 -7.04 26.10
CA GLY A 468 -15.03 -8.31 26.35
C GLY A 468 -16.18 -8.44 25.32
N GLY A 469 -16.58 -9.66 24.97
CA GLY A 469 -17.85 -9.95 24.27
C GLY A 469 -17.71 -10.41 22.82
N GLY A 470 -17.94 -11.72 22.59
CA GLY A 470 -17.66 -12.38 21.32
C GLY A 470 -18.85 -12.55 20.37
N SER A 471 -18.56 -13.19 19.25
CA SER A 471 -19.39 -14.22 18.62
C SER A 471 -18.55 -14.91 17.55
N GLY A 472 -18.35 -16.22 17.69
CA GLY A 472 -17.60 -17.03 16.75
C GLY A 472 -18.37 -17.26 15.46
N GLY A 473 -17.75 -16.92 14.33
CA GLY A 473 -18.15 -17.35 12.99
C GLY A 473 -16.95 -18.02 12.34
N GLY A 474 -16.90 -19.34 12.40
CA GLY A 474 -15.87 -20.14 11.73
C GLY A 474 -16.08 -20.15 10.23
N PHE A 475 -15.07 -19.72 9.47
CA PHE A 475 -14.93 -19.98 8.05
C PHE A 475 -13.60 -20.69 7.82
N SER A 476 -13.68 -21.99 7.57
CA SER A 476 -12.57 -22.83 7.10
C SER A 476 -12.58 -22.84 5.58
N PHE A 477 -11.50 -22.39 4.96
CA PHE A 477 -11.21 -22.65 3.54
C PHE A 477 -10.49 -24.00 3.42
N PRO A 478 -10.87 -24.87 2.46
CA PRO A 478 -10.08 -26.05 2.13
C PRO A 478 -8.90 -25.66 1.24
N THR A 479 -7.69 -25.82 1.75
CA THR A 479 -6.46 -25.88 0.94
C THR A 479 -6.39 -27.23 0.25
N GLY A 480 -6.67 -27.24 -1.05
CA GLY A 480 -6.42 -28.37 -1.93
C GLY A 480 -5.02 -28.29 -2.57
N GLY A 481 -4.40 -29.46 -2.73
CA GLY A 481 -3.40 -29.68 -3.78
C GLY A 481 -1.94 -29.85 -3.33
N GLY A 482 -1.62 -31.00 -2.74
CA GLY A 482 -0.24 -31.49 -2.63
C GLY A 482 -0.15 -32.88 -3.25
N GLY A 483 0.54 -32.97 -4.40
CA GLY A 483 0.67 -34.18 -5.21
C GLY A 483 1.48 -35.30 -4.55
N GLY A 484 1.20 -36.53 -4.98
CA GLY A 484 1.93 -37.73 -4.62
C GLY A 484 1.67 -38.87 -5.59
N GLY A 485 2.70 -39.18 -6.39
CA GLY A 485 3.11 -40.48 -6.94
C GLY A 485 2.07 -41.50 -7.40
N GLY A 486 2.17 -41.86 -8.70
CA GLY A 486 1.60 -43.04 -9.33
C GLY A 486 1.89 -43.04 -10.81
#